data_AF-A0A377B7A4-F1
#
_entry.id   AF-A0A377B7A4-F1
#
_cell.length_a   1.000
_cell.length_b   1.000
_cell.length_c   1.000
_cell.angle_alpha   90.00
_cell.angle_beta   90.00
_cell.angle_gamma   90.00
#
_symmetry.space_group_name_H-M   'P 1'
#
loop_
_entity.id
_entity.type
_entity.pdbx_description
1 polymer ?
#
loop_
_entity_poly.entity_id
_entity_poly.type
_entity_poly.pdbx_seq_one_letter_code
_entity_poly.pdbx_strand_id
1 'polypeptide(L)' 'MNPVIFAGDKPGQNTKSQWLQDKNIRIFYGDSDNDITAARDVGARGIRILRASNSTYKPLPQRVRLVKR' A
#
# COMPACT_ATOMS: atom_id res chain seq x y z
N MET A 1 -7.66 -8.09 20.41
CA MET A 1 -7.07 -8.20 19.05
C MET A 1 -7.94 -7.37 18.12
N ASN A 2 -7.35 -6.56 17.23
CA ASN A 2 -8.15 -5.78 16.29
C ASN A 2 -8.57 -6.64 15.09
N PRO A 3 -9.77 -6.44 14.54
CA PRO A 3 -10.20 -7.15 13.33
C PRO A 3 -9.28 -6.81 12.15
N VAL A 4 -8.98 -7.81 11.32
CA VAL A 4 -8.09 -7.69 10.16
C VAL A 4 -8.86 -8.03 8.88
N ILE A 5 -8.67 -7.22 7.83
CA ILE A 5 -9.25 -7.45 6.52
C ILE A 5 -8.26 -8.26 5.68
N PHE A 6 -8.66 -9.47 5.27
CA PHE A 6 -7.87 -10.35 4.41
C PHE A 6 -8.26 -10.14 2.95
N ALA A 7 -7.62 -9.18 2.27
CA ALA A 7 -7.95 -8.81 0.89
C ALA A 7 -7.50 -9.83 -0.18
N GLY A 8 -6.56 -10.73 0.16
CA GLY A 8 -5.94 -11.65 -0.79
C GLY A 8 -5.07 -10.97 -1.84
N ASP A 9 -4.49 -11.76 -2.74
CA ASP A 9 -3.71 -11.27 -3.89
C ASP A 9 -4.30 -11.82 -5.19
N LYS A 10 -4.38 -10.98 -6.22
CA LYS A 10 -4.84 -11.33 -7.57
C LYS A 10 -3.95 -10.62 -8.59
N PRO A 11 -3.16 -11.34 -9.40
CA PRO A 11 -2.32 -10.72 -10.41
C PRO A 11 -3.11 -9.78 -11.33
N GLY A 12 -2.60 -8.57 -11.54
CA GLY A 12 -3.26 -7.54 -12.36
C GLY A 12 -4.35 -6.73 -11.66
N GLN A 13 -4.70 -7.03 -10.41
CA GLN A 13 -5.70 -6.28 -9.65
C GLN A 13 -5.17 -5.86 -8.28
N ASN A 14 -5.35 -4.58 -7.92
CA ASN A 14 -5.10 -4.12 -6.55
C ASN A 14 -6.33 -4.40 -5.67
N THR A 15 -6.33 -5.54 -5.01
CA THR A 15 -7.44 -5.99 -4.14
C THR A 15 -7.69 -5.05 -2.96
N LYS A 16 -6.72 -4.21 -2.59
CA LYS A 16 -6.79 -3.31 -1.43
C LYS A 16 -7.62 -2.06 -1.70
N SER A 17 -7.62 -1.53 -2.92
CA SER A 17 -8.26 -0.24 -3.25
C SER A 17 -9.73 -0.21 -2.84
N GLN A 18 -10.51 -1.24 -3.19
CA GLN A 18 -11.93 -1.33 -2.79
C GLN A 18 -12.12 -1.28 -1.27
N TRP A 19 -11.30 -2.01 -0.51
CA TRP A 19 -11.40 -2.02 0.95
C TRP A 19 -11.05 -0.68 1.59
N LEU A 20 -10.11 0.08 1.00
CA LEU A 20 -9.78 1.43 1.49
C LEU A 20 -10.98 2.37 1.30
N GLN A 21 -11.68 2.25 0.18
CA GLN A 21 -12.88 3.03 -0.10
C GLN A 21 -14.03 2.63 0.85
N ASP A 22 -14.33 1.34 0.98
CA ASP A 22 -15.43 0.81 1.80
C ASP A 22 -15.28 1.12 3.29
N LYS A 23 -14.04 1.27 3.77
CA LYS A 23 -13.73 1.62 5.16
C LYS A 23 -13.42 3.10 5.35
N ASN A 24 -13.58 3.91 4.33
CA ASN A 24 -13.29 5.34 4.33
C ASN A 24 -11.89 5.66 4.87
N ILE A 25 -10.90 4.82 4.56
CA ILE A 25 -9.53 4.97 5.05
C ILE A 25 -8.91 6.20 4.39
N ARG A 26 -8.47 7.17 5.21
CA ARG A 26 -7.89 8.44 4.73
C ARG A 26 -6.36 8.43 4.69
N ILE A 27 -5.73 7.55 5.46
CA ILE A 27 -4.27 7.39 5.52
C ILE A 27 -3.98 5.89 5.47
N PHE A 28 -3.12 5.48 4.55
CA PHE A 28 -2.73 4.08 4.39
C PHE A 28 -1.22 3.93 4.42
N TYR A 29 -0.72 3.09 5.32
CA TYR A 29 0.69 2.82 5.49
C TYR A 29 1.04 1.48 4.86
N GLY A 30 2.13 1.43 4.10
CA GLY A 30 2.59 0.19 3.49
C GLY A 30 3.99 0.32 2.91
N ASP A 31 4.64 -0.81 2.63
CA ASP A 31 6.01 -0.84 2.13
C ASP A 31 6.07 -1.01 0.61
N SER A 32 5.04 -1.60 0.02
CA SER A 32 5.01 -2.01 -1.38
C SER A 32 4.49 -0.90 -2.29
N ASP A 33 4.73 -1.01 -3.59
CA ASP A 33 4.15 -0.08 -4.58
C ASP A 33 2.63 -0.17 -4.66
N ASN A 34 2.08 -1.39 -4.55
CA ASN A 34 0.64 -1.62 -4.52
C ASN A 34 -0.06 -0.91 -3.35
N ASP A 35 0.61 -0.73 -2.20
CA ASP A 35 0.01 0.00 -1.07
C ASP A 35 -0.13 1.50 -1.39
N ILE A 36 0.89 2.06 -2.03
CA ILE A 36 0.91 3.47 -2.38
C ILE A 36 -0.05 3.76 -3.55
N THR A 37 -0.13 2.87 -4.54
CA THR A 37 -1.14 3.00 -5.60
C THR A 37 -2.55 2.81 -5.07
N ALA A 38 -2.81 1.82 -4.20
CA ALA A 38 -4.14 1.63 -3.60
C ALA A 38 -4.64 2.89 -2.90
N ALA A 39 -3.77 3.54 -2.11
CA ALA A 39 -4.12 4.78 -1.44
C ALA A 39 -4.40 5.91 -2.43
N ARG A 40 -3.59 6.05 -3.49
CA ARG A 40 -3.78 7.06 -4.54
C ARG A 40 -5.09 6.85 -5.30
N ASP A 41 -5.43 5.60 -5.65
CA ASP A 41 -6.63 5.25 -6.41
C ASP A 41 -7.91 5.74 -5.73
N VAL A 42 -7.93 5.75 -4.38
CA VAL A 42 -9.09 6.17 -3.58
C VAL A 42 -8.96 7.59 -3.00
N GLY A 43 -7.93 8.34 -3.38
CA GLY A 43 -7.67 9.69 -2.86
C GLY A 43 -7.24 9.73 -1.39
N ALA A 44 -6.75 8.62 -0.84
CA ALA A 44 -6.15 8.55 0.48
C ALA A 44 -4.67 8.95 0.47
N ARG A 45 -4.15 9.36 1.63
CA ARG A 45 -2.73 9.65 1.81
C ARG A 45 -1.94 8.35 2.01
N GLY A 46 -1.23 7.91 0.97
CA GLY A 46 -0.28 6.80 1.06
C GLY A 46 1.04 7.22 1.73
N ILE A 47 1.47 6.51 2.78
CA ILE A 47 2.74 6.75 3.47
C ILE A 47 3.60 5.48 3.39
N ARG A 48 4.78 5.60 2.78
CA ARG A 48 5.69 4.46 2.60
C ARG A 48 6.49 4.17 3.85
N ILE A 49 6.47 2.91 4.28
CA ILE A 49 7.40 2.34 5.26
C ILE A 49 8.52 1.60 4.52
N LEU A 50 9.76 1.69 4.99
CA LEU A 50 10.86 0.99 4.33
C LEU A 50 10.83 -0.50 4.65
N ARG A 51 10.82 -1.34 3.61
CA ARG A 51 11.06 -2.77 3.76
C ARG A 51 12.48 -3.00 4.30
N ALA A 52 12.61 -3.85 5.32
CA ALA A 52 13.90 -4.17 5.92
C ALA A 52 14.86 -4.77 4.88
N SER A 53 16.14 -4.39 4.95
CA SER A 53 17.17 -4.84 3.99
C SER A 53 17.42 -6.35 4.04
N ASN A 54 17.17 -6.98 5.18
CA ASN A 54 17.24 -8.42 5.38
C ASN A 54 15.93 -9.17 5.08
N SER A 55 14.88 -8.49 4.59
CA SER A 55 13.64 -9.15 4.16
C SER A 55 13.93 -10.13 3.02
N THR A 56 13.30 -11.31 3.08
CA THR A 56 13.35 -12.34 2.03
C THR A 56 12.54 -11.94 0.79
N TYR A 57 11.61 -10.98 0.91
CA TYR A 57 10.82 -10.53 -0.24
C TYR A 57 11.59 -9.50 -1.07
N LYS A 58 12.26 -10.02 -2.10
CA LYS A 58 13.08 -9.29 -3.07
C LYS A 58 12.40 -9.18 -4.45
N PRO A 59 12.75 -8.16 -5.26
CA PRO A 59 13.63 -7.03 -4.95
C PRO A 59 12.98 -6.06 -3.94
N LEU A 60 13.79 -5.20 -3.31
CA LEU A 60 13.25 -4.13 -2.47
C LEU A 60 12.48 -3.14 -3.36
N PRO A 61 11.27 -2.69 -2.95
CA PRO A 61 10.54 -1.66 -3.67
C PRO A 61 11.39 -0.39 -3.82
N GLN A 62 11.36 0.23 -4.99
CA GLN A 62 12.09 1.49 -5.19
C GLN A 62 11.51 2.57 -4.27
N ARG A 63 12.37 3.44 -3.73
CA ARG A 63 11.90 4.65 -3.04
C ARG A 63 11.16 5.50 -4.07
N VAL A 64 9.90 5.86 -3.76
CA VAL A 64 9.14 6.80 -4.59
C VAL A 64 9.98 8.07 -4.73
N ARG A 65 10.20 8.53 -5.97
CA ARG A 65 10.78 9.85 -6.26
C ARG A 65 9.88 10.89 -5.61
N LEU A 66 10.42 11.65 -4.66
CA LEU A 66 9.76 12.81 -4.08
C LEU A 66 9.55 13.80 -5.23
N VAL A 67 8.33 13.91 -5.76
CA VAL A 67 7.99 15.03 -6.63
C VAL A 67 7.89 16.23 -5.69
N LYS A 68 8.94 17.06 -5.66
CA LYS A 68 8.85 18.39 -5.04
C LYS A 68 7.66 19.09 -5.71
N ARG A 69 6.66 19.45 -4.91
CA ARG A 69 5.65 20.43 -5.32
C ARG A 69 6.31 21.78 -5.48
#